data_AF-A0A5S9MBA9-F1
#
_entry.id   AF-A0A5S9MBA9-F1
#
_cell.length_a   1.000
_cell.length_b   1.000
_cell.length_c   1.000
_cell.angle_alpha   90.00
_cell.angle_beta   90.00
_cell.angle_gamma   90.00
#
_symmetry.space_group_name_H-M   'P 1'
#
loop_
_entity.id
_entity.type
_entity.pdbx_description
1 polymer ?
#
loop_
_entity_poly.entity_id
_entity_poly.type
_entity_poly.pdbx_seq_one_letter_code
_entity_poly.pdbx_strand_id
1 'polypeptide(L)' 'MENELNVSIITRGEKKVYVSGEEASRDTVSRLITSLLHLIRKGIEISERDVVYAIKMAQKKQAELF' A
#
# COMPACT_ATOMS: atom_id res chain seq x y z
N MET A 1 4.66 6.78 -0.75
CA MET A 1 4.23 5.37 -0.94
C MET A 1 5.04 4.68 -2.03
N GLU A 2 5.01 5.15 -3.28
CA GLU A 2 5.77 4.56 -4.39
C GLU A 2 7.28 4.48 -4.12
N ASN A 3 7.90 5.59 -3.67
CA ASN A 3 9.32 5.62 -3.33
C ASN A 3 9.70 4.68 -2.17
N GLU A 4 8.85 4.60 -1.15
CA GLU A 4 9.10 3.79 0.06
C GLU A 4 9.08 2.29 -0.23
N LEU A 5 8.28 1.85 -1.20
CA LEU A 5 8.10 0.45 -1.57
C LEU A 5 8.82 0.07 -2.87
N ASN A 6 9.51 1.03 -3.50
CA ASN A 6 10.14 0.87 -4.81
C ASN A 6 9.17 0.30 -5.87
N VAL A 7 7.98 0.89 -5.97
CA VAL A 7 6.93 0.50 -6.93
C VAL A 7 6.44 1.70 -7.73
N SER A 8 5.84 1.43 -8.89
CA SER A 8 5.04 2.41 -9.62
C SER A 8 3.56 2.00 -9.68
N ILE A 9 2.68 2.97 -9.49
CA ILE A 9 1.24 2.82 -9.40
C ILE A 9 0.59 3.66 -10.50
N ILE A 10 -0.14 2.99 -11.38
CA ILE A 10 -0.86 3.64 -12.48
C ILE A 10 -2.36 3.37 -12.32
N THR A 11 -3.15 4.44 -12.25
CA THR A 11 -4.62 4.34 -12.24
C THR A 11 -5.17 4.70 -13.61
N ARG A 12 -5.94 3.80 -14.24
CA ARG A 12 -6.65 4.08 -15.52
C ARG A 12 -8.16 4.05 -15.28
N GLY A 13 -8.77 5.23 -15.15
CA GLY A 13 -10.19 5.38 -14.77
C GLY A 13 -10.47 4.97 -13.31
N GLU A 14 -11.74 4.96 -12.92
CA GLU A 14 -12.15 4.77 -11.52
C GLU A 14 -11.92 3.33 -10.97
N LYS A 15 -11.67 2.35 -11.84
CA LYS A 15 -11.84 0.92 -11.48
C LYS A 15 -10.56 0.11 -11.38
N LYS A 16 -9.43 0.55 -11.95
CA LYS A 16 -8.22 -0.29 -12.07
C LYS A 16 -6.97 0.45 -11.58
N VAL A 17 -6.28 -0.19 -10.64
CA VAL A 17 -4.97 0.20 -10.12
C VAL A 17 -3.96 -0.85 -10.59
N TYR A 18 -2.92 -0.42 -11.30
CA TYR A 18 -1.81 -1.27 -11.72
C TYR A 18 -0.60 -0.99 -10.84
N VAL A 19 0.06 -2.05 -10.34
CA VAL A 19 1.26 -1.94 -9.49
C VAL A 19 2.41 -2.70 -10.16
N SER A 20 3.52 -1.99 -10.45
CA SER A 20 4.75 -2.57 -10.99
C SER A 20 5.91 -2.42 -10.00
N GLY A 21 6.77 -3.44 -9.90
CA GLY A 21 7.86 -3.53 -8.93
C GLY A 21 8.23 -4.98 -8.64
N GLU A 22 9.11 -5.21 -7.65
CA GLU A 22 9.45 -6.55 -7.18
C GLU A 22 8.23 -7.27 -6.58
N GLU A 23 8.20 -8.60 -6.66
CA GLU A 23 7.04 -9.40 -6.24
C GLU A 23 6.66 -9.19 -4.77
N ALA A 24 7.66 -9.17 -3.88
CA ALA A 24 7.47 -8.89 -2.46
C ALA A 24 6.87 -7.49 -2.21
N SER A 25 7.33 -6.47 -2.95
CA SER A 25 6.80 -5.11 -2.86
C SER A 25 5.38 -5.02 -3.43
N ARG A 26 5.07 -5.73 -4.53
CA ARG A 26 3.74 -5.74 -5.15
C ARG A 26 2.66 -6.28 -4.21
N ASP A 27 2.93 -7.40 -3.53
CA ASP A 27 1.95 -8.00 -2.61
C ASP A 27 1.70 -7.06 -1.41
N THR A 28 2.76 -6.50 -0.83
CA THR A 28 2.66 -5.50 0.24
C THR A 28 1.83 -4.29 -0.16
N VAL A 29 2.05 -3.74 -1.36
CA VAL A 29 1.26 -2.60 -1.88
C VAL A 29 -0.20 -2.98 -2.09
N SER A 30 -0.47 -4.15 -2.68
CA SER A 30 -1.82 -4.62 -2.96
C SER A 30 -2.66 -4.78 -1.68
N ARG A 31 -2.06 -5.41 -0.66
CA ARG A 31 -2.69 -5.56 0.66
C ARG A 31 -2.90 -4.23 1.37
N LEU A 32 -1.92 -3.33 1.27
CA LEU A 32 -2.01 -1.99 1.84
C LEU A 32 -3.16 -1.21 1.22
N ILE A 33 -3.20 -1.09 -0.11
CA ILE A 33 -4.26 -0.36 -0.83
C ILE A 33 -5.64 -0.94 -0.52
N THR A 34 -5.77 -2.27 -0.50
CA THR A 34 -7.03 -2.94 -0.15
C THR A 34 -7.48 -2.60 1.27
N SER A 35 -6.56 -2.58 2.23
CA SER A 35 -6.85 -2.25 3.63
C SER A 35 -7.24 -0.77 3.78
N LEU A 36 -6.53 0.14 3.13
CA LEU A 36 -6.85 1.57 3.15
C LEU A 36 -8.22 1.84 2.54
N LEU A 37 -8.55 1.20 1.41
CA LEU A 37 -9.88 1.29 0.79
C LEU A 37 -11.00 0.78 1.72
N HIS A 38 -10.75 -0.30 2.46
CA HIS A 38 -11.72 -0.83 3.43
C HIS A 38 -12.01 0.17 4.55
N LEU A 39 -10.97 0.82 5.07
CA LEU A 39 -11.09 1.83 6.12
C LEU A 39 -11.82 3.09 5.59
N ILE A 40 -11.47 3.57 4.40
CA ILE A 40 -12.15 4.72 3.76
C ILE A 40 -13.64 4.43 3.55
N ARG A 41 -14.00 3.21 3.11
CA ARG A 41 -15.40 2.77 2.96
C ARG A 41 -16.18 2.74 4.28
N LYS A 42 -15.49 2.68 5.41
CA LYS A 42 -16.09 2.79 6.75
C LYS A 42 -16.21 4.23 7.26
N GLY A 43 -15.85 5.22 6.43
CA GLY A 43 -15.85 6.63 6.81
C GLY A 43 -14.66 7.04 7.69
N ILE A 44 -13.62 6.22 7.76
CA ILE A 44 -12.39 6.57 8.48
C ILE A 44 -11.56 7.48 7.59
N GLU A 45 -11.27 8.69 8.07
CA GLU A 45 -10.36 9.61 7.41
C GLU A 45 -8.92 9.09 7.53
N ILE A 46 -8.20 9.07 6.42
CA ILE A 46 -6.82 8.59 6.34
C ILE A 46 -5.96 9.73 5.81
N SER A 47 -4.92 10.08 6.55
CA SER A 47 -3.91 11.04 6.14
C SER A 47 -2.69 10.36 5.51
N GLU A 48 -1.87 11.15 4.82
CA GLU A 48 -0.59 10.68 4.28
C GLU A 48 0.31 10.03 5.35
N ARG A 49 0.29 10.56 6.58
CA ARG A 49 1.07 10.01 7.70
C ARG A 49 0.65 8.59 8.06
N ASP A 50 -0.65 8.29 8.01
CA ASP A 50 -1.19 6.96 8.29
C ASP A 50 -0.73 5.95 7.23
N VAL A 51 -0.69 6.40 5.97
CA VAL A 51 -0.17 5.59 4.84
C VAL A 51 1.32 5.30 5.04
N VAL A 52 2.14 6.32 5.33
CA VAL A 52 3.59 6.13 5.57
C VAL A 52 3.85 5.22 6.77
N TYR A 53 3.07 5.36 7.84
CA TYR A 53 3.21 4.51 9.03
C TYR A 53 2.84 3.06 8.74
N ALA A 54 1.74 2.83 8.02
CA ALA A 54 1.30 1.49 7.62
C ALA A 54 2.35 0.78 6.72
N ILE A 55 3.02 1.53 5.82
CA ILE A 55 4.11 1.00 4.99
C ILE A 55 5.29 0.55 5.86
N LYS A 56 5.75 1.42 6.77
CA LYS A 56 6.86 1.09 7.68
C LYS A 56 6.56 -0.12 8.56
N MET A 57 5.33 -0.22 9.04
CA MET A 57 4.87 -1.38 9.81
C MET A 57 4.85 -2.67 8.99
N ALA A 58 4.39 -2.61 7.73
CA ALA A 58 4.37 -3.77 6.84
C ALA A 58 5.79 -4.27 6.53
N GLN A 59 6.72 -3.35 6.24
CA GLN A 59 8.13 -3.67 6.02
C GLN A 59 8.79 -4.28 7.26
N LYS A 60 8.52 -3.74 8.45
CA LYS A 60 9.05 -4.29 9.70
C LYS A 60 8.54 -5.70 9.97
N LYS A 61 7.23 -5.95 9.80
CA LYS A 61 6.66 -7.30 9.94
C LYS A 61 7.26 -8.29 8.93
N GLN A 62 7.52 -7.84 7.70
CA GLN A 62 8.15 -8.67 6.69
C GLN A 62 9.58 -9.03 7.09
N ALA A 63 10.35 -8.09 7.66
CA ALA A 63 11.70 -8.33 8.17
C ALA A 63 11.73 -9.26 9.41
N GLU A 64 10.71 -9.24 10.27
CA GLU A 64 10.59 -10.13 11.44
C GLU A 64 10.26 -11.59 11.08
N LEU A 65 9.84 -11.86 9.84
CA LEU A 65 9.50 -13.20 9.33
C LEU A 65 10.68 -13.94 8.68
N PHE A 66 11.86 -13.32 8.61
CA PHE A 66 13.12 -13.90 8.15
C PHE A 66 14.06 -14.15 9.33
#